data_AF-A0A5C5TFM3-F1
#
_entry.id   AF-A0A5C5TFM3-F1
#
_cell.length_a   1.000
_cell.length_b   1.000
_cell.length_c   1.000
_cell.angle_alpha   90.00
_cell.angle_beta   90.00
_cell.angle_gamma   90.00
#
_symmetry.space_group_name_H-M   'P 1'
#
loop_
_entity.id
_entity.type
_entity.pdbx_description
1 polymer ?
#
loop_
_entity_poly.entity_id
_entity_poly.type
_entity_poly.pdbx_seq_one_letter_code
_entity_poly.pdbx_strand_id
1 'polypeptide(L)'
;MTIRNWVKFSINAILIGGLITGILGLFIRWNDVFAEAFQNGQWGEFLAGFVWMVVVGATMSLIAQMGFFAYLTIHQFGMNMFRTLRLWNWVQLLIIAVVIFDLIVFRFAPNAETSGQAWLYAVLLIVLIATAVTTAYFKAKWTNKTTFISALFFMIVVTTLEWLPALMVEAGNIDSWVTLLLFPFLSVNAYQILVLPKYNAKSDEDRQKLEERRAARKAAAQPAVKKR
;
A
#
# COMPACT_ATOMS: atom_id res chain seq x y z
N MET A 1 -6.73 -11.25 12.61
CA MET A 1 -5.32 -11.67 12.50
C MET A 1 -4.65 -11.61 13.89
N THR A 2 -3.75 -12.54 14.20
CA THR A 2 -2.96 -12.53 15.46
C THR A 2 -1.83 -11.50 15.38
N ILE A 3 -1.42 -10.92 16.52
CA ILE A 3 -0.34 -9.91 16.60
C ILE A 3 0.94 -10.36 15.87
N ARG A 4 1.37 -11.62 16.05
CA ARG A 4 2.59 -12.16 15.41
C ARG A 4 2.56 -12.05 13.88
N ASN A 5 1.43 -12.38 13.28
CA ASN A 5 1.26 -12.36 11.82
C ASN A 5 1.03 -10.92 11.31
N TRP A 6 0.35 -10.09 12.10
CA TRP A 6 0.22 -8.67 11.80
C TRP A 6 1.58 -7.96 11.79
N VAL A 7 2.43 -8.19 12.79
CA VAL A 7 3.79 -7.61 12.82
C VAL A 7 4.61 -8.02 11.59
N LYS A 8 4.57 -9.30 11.19
CA LYS A 8 5.25 -9.77 9.97
C LYS A 8 4.69 -9.11 8.71
N PHE A 9 3.37 -8.98 8.62
CA PHE A 9 2.71 -8.32 7.51
C PHE A 9 3.14 -6.85 7.40
N SER A 10 3.15 -6.11 8.51
CA SER A 10 3.55 -4.70 8.58
C SER A 10 5.05 -4.50 8.32
N ILE A 11 5.93 -5.32 8.90
CA ILE A 11 7.38 -5.22 8.64
C ILE A 11 7.69 -5.46 7.17
N ASN A 12 7.07 -6.46 6.55
CA ASN A 12 7.25 -6.70 5.12
C ASN A 12 6.79 -5.52 4.27
N ALA A 13 5.68 -4.87 4.61
CA ALA A 13 5.24 -3.66 3.93
C ALA A 13 6.26 -2.51 4.09
N ILE A 14 6.84 -2.34 5.27
CA ILE A 14 7.91 -1.37 5.54
C ILE A 14 9.15 -1.65 4.69
N LEU A 15 9.56 -2.92 4.63
CA LEU A 15 10.70 -3.34 3.82
C LEU A 15 10.45 -3.12 2.33
N ILE A 16 9.23 -3.41 1.84
CA ILE A 16 8.86 -3.18 0.43
C ILE A 16 8.91 -1.68 0.11
N GLY A 17 8.26 -0.84 0.92
CA GLY A 17 8.28 0.61 0.70
C GLY A 17 9.69 1.18 0.73
N GLY A 18 10.48 0.83 1.76
CA GLY A 18 11.86 1.28 1.89
C GLY A 18 12.76 0.81 0.75
N LEU A 19 12.66 -0.46 0.33
CA LEU A 19 13.49 -1.00 -0.75
C LEU A 19 13.12 -0.39 -2.11
N ILE A 20 11.82 -0.23 -2.41
CA ILE A 20 11.37 0.40 -3.65
C ILE A 20 11.84 1.85 -3.73
N THR A 21 11.66 2.64 -2.67
CA THR A 21 12.12 4.04 -2.67
C THR A 21 13.64 4.15 -2.66
N GLY A 22 14.35 3.28 -1.93
CA GLY A 22 15.81 3.23 -1.95
C GLY A 22 16.36 2.99 -3.36
N ILE A 23 15.85 1.97 -4.05
CA ILE A 23 16.29 1.62 -5.41
C ILE A 23 15.91 2.72 -6.40
N LEU A 24 14.65 3.16 -6.42
CA LEU A 24 14.20 4.19 -7.36
C LEU A 24 14.84 5.55 -7.07
N GLY A 25 15.14 5.85 -5.81
CA GLY A 25 15.86 7.05 -5.39
C GLY A 25 17.23 7.17 -6.06
N LEU A 26 17.94 6.06 -6.25
CA LEU A 26 19.23 6.07 -6.97
C LEU A 26 19.10 6.58 -8.41
N PHE A 27 17.96 6.39 -9.06
CA PHE A 27 17.73 6.86 -10.43
C PHE A 27 17.06 8.23 -10.47
N ILE A 28 15.99 8.41 -9.70
CA ILE A 28 15.15 9.62 -9.72
C ILE A 28 15.86 10.80 -9.03
N ARG A 29 16.61 10.53 -7.97
CA ARG A 29 17.30 11.54 -7.14
C ARG A 29 18.80 11.51 -7.34
N TRP A 30 19.29 10.97 -8.47
CA TRP A 30 20.71 10.85 -8.75
C TRP A 30 21.43 12.19 -8.63
N ASN A 31 20.97 13.20 -9.38
CA ASN A 31 21.60 14.51 -9.43
C ASN A 31 21.48 15.28 -8.10
N ASP A 32 20.39 15.04 -7.35
CA ASP A 32 20.08 15.77 -6.12
C ASP A 32 20.80 15.21 -4.88
N VAL A 33 21.02 13.89 -4.82
CA VAL A 33 21.42 13.20 -3.58
C VAL A 33 22.70 12.38 -3.76
N PHE A 34 22.99 11.87 -4.96
CA PHE A 34 24.02 10.84 -5.15
C PHE A 34 25.20 11.29 -6.00
N ALA A 35 25.00 12.18 -6.98
CA ALA A 35 26.00 12.53 -7.98
C ALA A 35 27.25 13.18 -7.38
N GLU A 36 27.08 14.14 -6.47
CA GLU A 36 28.20 14.84 -5.82
C GLU A 36 29.05 13.88 -4.99
N ALA A 37 28.43 13.13 -4.08
CA ALA A 37 29.11 12.14 -3.25
C ALA A 37 29.83 11.06 -4.07
N PHE A 38 29.24 10.63 -5.19
CA PHE A 38 29.84 9.66 -6.10
C PHE A 38 31.07 10.23 -6.83
N GLN A 39 30.97 11.46 -7.36
CA GLN A 39 32.07 12.11 -8.09
C GLN A 39 33.26 12.43 -7.17
N ASN A 40 32.99 12.80 -5.93
CA ASN A 40 34.01 13.13 -4.92
C ASN A 40 34.56 11.90 -4.17
N GLY A 41 34.07 10.68 -4.46
CA GLY A 41 34.49 9.46 -3.77
C GLY A 41 34.05 9.37 -2.30
N GLN A 42 33.05 10.15 -1.90
CA GLN A 42 32.49 10.19 -0.54
C GLN A 42 31.47 9.07 -0.33
N TRP A 43 31.94 7.81 -0.28
CA TRP A 43 31.08 6.62 -0.14
C TRP A 43 30.20 6.62 1.12
N GLY A 44 30.65 7.27 2.20
CA GLY A 44 29.84 7.42 3.42
C GLY A 44 28.59 8.27 3.21
N GLU A 45 28.71 9.38 2.48
CA GLU A 45 27.58 10.27 2.16
C GLU A 45 26.64 9.61 1.14
N PHE A 46 27.18 8.89 0.17
CA PHE A 46 26.39 8.08 -0.76
C PHE A 46 25.51 7.05 -0.03
N LEU A 47 26.11 6.30 0.91
CA LEU A 47 25.38 5.32 1.71
C LEU A 47 24.35 5.98 2.62
N ALA A 48 24.68 7.12 3.23
CA ALA A 48 23.74 7.89 4.04
C ALA A 48 22.54 8.37 3.22
N GLY A 49 22.76 8.85 1.99
CA GLY A 49 21.71 9.22 1.04
C GLY A 49 20.81 8.04 0.67
N PHE A 50 21.39 6.86 0.47
CA PHE A 50 20.62 5.65 0.17
C PHE A 50 19.76 5.22 1.37
N VAL A 51 20.35 5.19 2.57
CA VAL A 51 19.63 4.88 3.81
C VAL A 51 18.51 5.91 4.04
N TRP A 52 18.74 7.18 3.74
CA TRP A 52 17.71 8.22 3.82
C TRP A 52 16.53 7.93 2.88
N MET A 53 16.78 7.54 1.61
CA MET A 53 15.72 7.14 0.69
C MET A 53 14.93 5.91 1.20
N VAL A 54 15.61 4.94 1.81
CA VAL A 54 14.96 3.79 2.45
C VAL A 54 14.05 4.24 3.61
N VAL A 55 14.51 5.18 4.45
CA VAL A 55 13.71 5.74 5.55
C VAL A 55 12.47 6.49 5.02
N VAL A 56 12.61 7.25 3.93
CA VAL A 56 11.48 7.91 3.26
C VAL A 56 10.45 6.87 2.81
N GLY A 57 10.86 5.82 2.09
CA GLY A 57 9.96 4.76 1.64
C GLY A 57 9.31 3.97 2.77
N ALA A 58 10.07 3.71 3.84
CA ALA A 58 9.56 3.10 5.06
C ALA A 58 8.47 3.97 5.71
N THR A 59 8.64 5.29 5.74
CA THR A 59 7.64 6.22 6.28
C THR A 59 6.36 6.21 5.43
N MET A 60 6.50 6.24 4.10
CA MET A 60 5.34 6.16 3.19
C MET A 60 4.57 4.85 3.35
N SER A 61 5.26 3.74 3.62
CA SER A 61 4.61 2.47 3.89
C SER A 61 3.72 2.49 5.14
N LEU A 62 4.04 3.31 6.15
CA LEU A 62 3.23 3.45 7.36
C LEU A 62 1.95 4.22 7.04
N ILE A 63 2.03 5.24 6.19
CA ILE A 63 0.87 5.96 5.67
C ILE A 63 -0.04 5.01 4.90
N ALA A 64 0.54 4.21 4.00
CA ALA A 64 -0.19 3.17 3.25
C ALA A 64 -0.86 2.13 4.18
N GLN A 65 -0.20 1.73 5.26
CA GLN A 65 -0.79 0.86 6.27
C GLN A 65 -2.01 1.47 6.94
N MET A 66 -1.94 2.74 7.32
CA MET A 66 -3.10 3.43 7.90
C MET A 66 -4.26 3.54 6.89
N GLY A 67 -3.97 3.93 5.64
CA GLY A 67 -4.97 4.01 4.57
C GLY A 67 -5.62 2.67 4.25
N PHE A 68 -4.85 1.58 4.25
CA PHE A 68 -5.38 0.23 4.08
C PHE A 68 -6.36 -0.19 5.18
N PHE A 69 -6.03 0.05 6.45
CA PHE A 69 -6.96 -0.27 7.55
C PHE A 69 -8.21 0.62 7.54
N ALA A 70 -8.06 1.91 7.20
CA ALA A 70 -9.18 2.80 6.99
C ALA A 70 -10.10 2.29 5.86
N TYR A 71 -9.52 1.81 4.75
CA TYR A 71 -10.27 1.21 3.66
C TYR A 71 -11.06 -0.03 4.06
N LEU A 72 -10.44 -0.98 4.78
CA LEU A 72 -11.14 -2.20 5.23
C LEU A 72 -12.37 -1.83 6.07
N THR A 73 -12.23 -0.80 6.90
CA THR A 73 -13.30 -0.28 7.74
C THR A 73 -14.41 0.37 6.90
N ILE A 74 -14.05 1.29 5.99
CA ILE A 74 -15.00 1.95 5.08
C ILE A 74 -15.73 0.93 4.20
N HIS A 75 -15.02 -0.07 3.69
CA HIS A 75 -15.60 -1.13 2.87
C HIS A 75 -16.65 -1.92 3.67
N GLN A 76 -16.35 -2.27 4.91
CA GLN A 76 -17.29 -2.97 5.79
C GLN A 76 -18.54 -2.11 6.10
N PHE A 77 -18.35 -0.81 6.38
CA PHE A 77 -19.48 0.11 6.58
C PHE A 77 -20.31 0.32 5.31
N GLY A 78 -19.67 0.50 4.16
CA GLY A 78 -20.34 0.65 2.87
C GLY A 78 -21.19 -0.57 2.53
N MET A 79 -20.64 -1.77 2.73
CA MET A 79 -21.38 -3.03 2.56
C MET A 79 -22.63 -3.12 3.43
N ASN A 80 -22.53 -2.71 4.70
CA ASN A 80 -23.67 -2.71 5.62
C ASN A 80 -24.71 -1.63 5.30
N MET A 81 -24.26 -0.46 4.83
CA MET A 81 -25.13 0.68 4.53
C MET A 81 -25.93 0.49 3.24
N PHE A 82 -25.28 0.08 2.16
CA PHE A 82 -25.93 -0.09 0.84
C PHE A 82 -26.69 -1.41 0.70
N ARG A 83 -26.57 -2.31 1.70
CA ARG A 83 -27.26 -3.61 1.84
C ARG A 83 -27.02 -4.63 0.72
N THR A 84 -26.46 -4.21 -0.41
CA THR A 84 -26.26 -5.01 -1.62
C THR A 84 -24.88 -4.76 -2.21
N LEU A 85 -24.13 -5.83 -2.49
CA LEU A 85 -22.82 -5.78 -3.17
C LEU A 85 -22.87 -5.00 -4.49
N ARG A 86 -23.95 -5.16 -5.26
CA ARG A 86 -24.11 -4.52 -6.57
C ARG A 86 -24.17 -3.00 -6.47
N LEU A 87 -24.96 -2.46 -5.53
CA LEU A 87 -25.11 -1.02 -5.33
C LEU A 87 -23.80 -0.42 -4.83
N TRP A 88 -23.14 -1.08 -3.87
CA TRP A 88 -21.85 -0.64 -3.37
C TRP A 88 -20.79 -0.60 -4.47
N ASN A 89 -20.72 -1.61 -5.33
CA ASN A 89 -19.80 -1.64 -6.46
C ASN A 89 -20.04 -0.48 -7.44
N TRP A 90 -21.30 -0.10 -7.70
CA TRP A 90 -21.60 1.08 -8.53
C TRP A 90 -21.13 2.38 -7.90
N VAL A 91 -21.32 2.54 -6.58
CA VAL A 91 -20.81 3.70 -5.83
C VAL A 91 -19.30 3.76 -5.91
N GLN A 92 -18.61 2.61 -5.76
CA GLN A 92 -17.15 2.54 -5.90
C GLN A 92 -16.68 2.97 -7.29
N LEU A 93 -17.34 2.52 -8.36
CA LEU A 93 -17.02 2.92 -9.73
C LEU A 93 -17.23 4.43 -9.96
N LEU A 94 -18.31 4.99 -9.42
CA LEU A 94 -18.55 6.43 -9.50
C LEU A 94 -17.44 7.23 -8.79
N ILE A 95 -17.06 6.81 -7.58
CA ILE A 95 -15.98 7.48 -6.83
C ILE A 95 -14.64 7.35 -7.56
N ILE A 96 -14.33 6.19 -8.15
CA ILE A 96 -13.13 6.02 -8.99
C ILE A 96 -13.12 7.05 -10.13
N ALA A 97 -14.24 7.21 -10.85
CA ALA A 97 -14.33 8.17 -11.94
C ALA A 97 -14.13 9.62 -11.44
N VAL A 98 -14.74 9.97 -10.32
CA VAL A 98 -14.57 11.30 -9.69
C VAL A 98 -13.13 11.54 -9.26
N VAL A 99 -12.46 10.55 -8.68
CA VAL A 99 -11.05 10.68 -8.23
C VAL A 99 -10.09 10.80 -9.41
N ILE A 100 -10.32 10.03 -10.49
CA ILE A 100 -9.51 10.17 -11.72
C ILE A 100 -9.73 11.56 -12.33
N PHE A 101 -10.97 12.04 -12.38
CA PHE A 101 -11.28 13.39 -12.84
C PHE A 101 -10.58 14.46 -11.98
N ASP A 102 -10.68 14.35 -10.64
CA ASP A 102 -10.00 15.24 -9.69
C ASP A 102 -8.50 15.28 -9.93
N LEU A 103 -7.88 14.10 -10.09
CA LEU A 103 -6.46 13.95 -10.34
C LEU A 103 -6.04 14.63 -11.66
N ILE A 104 -6.82 14.46 -12.74
CA ILE A 104 -6.51 15.07 -14.04
C ILE A 104 -6.72 16.60 -13.99
N VAL A 105 -7.88 17.05 -13.53
CA VAL A 105 -8.32 18.45 -13.69
C VAL A 105 -7.76 19.36 -12.62
N PHE A 106 -7.78 18.93 -11.36
CA PHE A 106 -7.38 19.80 -10.24
C PHE A 106 -5.92 19.59 -9.82
N ARG A 107 -5.31 18.44 -10.14
CA ARG A 107 -3.94 18.13 -9.69
C ARG A 107 -2.92 18.13 -10.80
N PHE A 108 -3.20 17.51 -11.95
CA PHE A 108 -2.22 17.40 -13.03
C PHE A 108 -2.26 18.59 -13.97
N ALA A 109 -3.45 18.99 -14.45
CA ALA A 109 -3.56 20.09 -15.40
C ALA A 109 -2.97 21.42 -14.89
N PRO A 110 -3.15 21.84 -13.63
CA PRO A 110 -2.57 23.08 -13.13
C PRO A 110 -1.06 23.03 -12.97
N ASN A 111 -0.49 21.84 -12.75
CA ASN A 111 0.95 21.64 -12.57
C ASN A 111 1.68 21.28 -13.88
N ALA A 112 0.96 21.12 -14.99
CA ALA A 112 1.50 20.74 -16.29
C ALA A 112 1.84 21.98 -17.14
N GLU A 113 2.74 22.83 -16.66
CA GLU A 113 3.12 24.08 -17.34
C GLU A 113 3.93 23.83 -18.63
N THR A 114 4.67 22.72 -18.69
CA THR A 114 5.48 22.33 -19.85
C THR A 114 4.97 21.04 -20.49
N SER A 115 5.29 20.83 -21.78
CA SER A 115 4.98 19.57 -22.47
C SER A 115 5.63 18.35 -21.81
N GLY A 116 6.81 18.54 -21.20
CA GLY A 116 7.50 17.49 -20.43
C GLY A 116 6.74 17.10 -19.16
N GLN A 117 6.22 18.08 -18.42
CA GLN A 117 5.40 17.83 -17.23
C GLN A 117 4.06 17.19 -17.58
N ALA A 118 3.39 17.67 -18.64
CA ALA A 118 2.17 17.05 -19.13
C ALA A 118 2.38 15.57 -19.48
N TRP A 119 3.50 15.24 -20.13
CA TRP A 119 3.89 13.86 -20.41
C TRP A 119 4.15 13.05 -19.14
N LEU A 120 4.90 13.61 -18.18
CA LEU A 120 5.18 12.97 -16.90
C LEU A 120 3.89 12.61 -16.16
N TYR A 121 2.96 13.56 -15.99
CA TYR A 121 1.69 13.33 -15.32
C TYR A 121 0.81 12.31 -16.05
N ALA A 122 0.81 12.31 -17.38
CA ALA A 122 0.13 11.28 -18.17
C ALA A 122 0.71 9.89 -17.91
N VAL A 123 2.04 9.75 -17.86
CA VAL A 123 2.70 8.48 -17.53
C VAL A 123 2.37 8.04 -16.12
N LEU A 124 2.41 8.94 -15.13
CA LEU A 124 2.06 8.62 -13.74
C LEU A 124 0.62 8.13 -13.61
N LEU A 125 -0.33 8.77 -14.32
CA LEU A 125 -1.72 8.33 -14.37
C LEU A 125 -1.83 6.91 -14.95
N ILE A 126 -1.15 6.64 -16.06
CA ILE A 126 -1.16 5.33 -16.71
C ILE A 126 -0.57 4.27 -15.77
N VAL A 127 0.54 4.58 -15.08
CA VAL A 127 1.17 3.67 -14.11
C VAL A 127 0.22 3.35 -12.95
N LEU A 128 -0.47 4.36 -12.40
CA LEU A 128 -1.48 4.18 -11.36
C LEU A 128 -2.61 3.25 -11.84
N ILE A 129 -3.22 3.55 -12.99
CA ILE A 129 -4.35 2.78 -13.53
C ILE A 129 -3.91 1.36 -13.89
N ALA A 130 -2.79 1.19 -14.59
CA ALA A 130 -2.29 -0.11 -15.01
C ALA A 130 -1.95 -1.00 -13.81
N THR A 131 -1.31 -0.44 -12.78
CA THR A 131 -0.98 -1.17 -11.55
C THR A 131 -2.25 -1.53 -10.79
N ALA A 132 -3.22 -0.62 -10.72
CA ALA A 132 -4.50 -0.87 -10.07
C ALA A 132 -5.29 -1.99 -10.74
N VAL A 133 -5.41 -1.96 -12.07
CA VAL A 133 -6.10 -3.00 -12.86
C VAL A 133 -5.39 -4.34 -12.72
N THR A 134 -4.06 -4.36 -12.83
CA THR A 134 -3.26 -5.58 -12.70
C THR A 134 -3.43 -6.21 -11.32
N THR A 135 -3.33 -5.40 -10.26
CA THR A 135 -3.51 -5.84 -8.88
C THR A 135 -4.94 -6.34 -8.64
N ALA A 136 -5.95 -5.60 -9.10
CA ALA A 136 -7.34 -6.00 -8.98
C ALA A 136 -7.63 -7.31 -9.73
N TYR A 137 -7.03 -7.52 -10.90
CA TYR A 137 -7.12 -8.76 -11.66
C TYR A 137 -6.55 -9.94 -10.87
N PHE A 138 -5.33 -9.83 -10.33
CA PHE A 138 -4.73 -10.90 -9.52
C PHE A 138 -5.52 -11.16 -8.24
N LYS A 139 -6.03 -10.10 -7.59
CA LYS A 139 -6.89 -10.23 -6.41
C LYS A 139 -8.17 -11.02 -6.73
N ALA A 140 -8.84 -10.67 -7.82
CA ALA A 140 -10.04 -11.33 -8.26
C ALA A 140 -9.80 -12.80 -8.67
N LYS A 141 -8.66 -13.06 -9.33
CA LYS A 141 -8.24 -14.40 -9.75
C LYS A 141 -7.94 -15.32 -8.57
N TRP A 142 -7.30 -14.82 -7.51
CA TRP A 142 -6.89 -15.63 -6.36
C TRP A 142 -7.94 -15.74 -5.25
N THR A 143 -8.92 -14.83 -5.19
CA THR A 143 -9.93 -14.81 -4.12
C THR A 143 -11.33 -15.06 -4.67
N ASN A 144 -11.95 -14.07 -5.31
CA ASN A 144 -13.27 -14.17 -5.92
C ASN A 144 -13.44 -13.03 -6.94
N LYS A 145 -14.10 -13.30 -8.08
CA LYS A 145 -14.40 -12.30 -9.11
C LYS A 145 -15.08 -11.04 -8.55
N THR A 146 -15.91 -11.18 -7.52
CA THR A 146 -16.61 -10.05 -6.88
C THR A 146 -15.68 -9.04 -6.21
N THR A 147 -14.42 -9.40 -5.91
CA THR A 147 -13.44 -8.52 -5.25
C THR A 147 -12.71 -7.58 -6.21
N PHE A 148 -12.92 -7.73 -7.53
CA PHE A 148 -12.23 -6.91 -8.53
C PHE A 148 -12.49 -5.41 -8.33
N ILE A 149 -13.76 -5.00 -8.24
CA ILE A 149 -14.14 -3.58 -8.14
C ILE A 149 -13.64 -2.98 -6.84
N SER A 150 -13.75 -3.72 -5.73
CA SER A 150 -13.28 -3.27 -4.44
C SER A 150 -11.75 -3.12 -4.40
N ALA A 151 -11.02 -4.02 -5.07
CA ALA A 151 -9.57 -3.92 -5.20
C ALA A 151 -9.15 -2.76 -6.11
N LEU A 152 -9.86 -2.55 -7.23
CA LEU A 152 -9.63 -1.42 -8.12
C LEU A 152 -9.88 -0.09 -7.40
N PHE A 153 -10.96 0.00 -6.63
CA PHE A 153 -11.26 1.15 -5.79
C PHE A 153 -10.13 1.42 -4.81
N PHE A 154 -9.67 0.41 -4.09
CA PHE A 154 -8.58 0.56 -3.12
C PHE A 154 -7.30 1.09 -3.81
N MET A 155 -6.91 0.44 -4.92
CA MET A 155 -5.68 0.79 -5.63
C MET A 155 -5.72 2.16 -6.31
N ILE A 156 -6.90 2.67 -6.69
CA ILE A 156 -7.00 4.01 -7.28
C ILE A 156 -7.30 5.05 -6.20
N VAL A 157 -8.43 4.91 -5.52
CA VAL A 157 -8.93 5.95 -4.60
C VAL A 157 -8.02 6.12 -3.41
N VAL A 158 -7.67 5.01 -2.73
CA VAL A 158 -6.90 5.10 -1.48
C VAL A 158 -5.46 5.46 -1.76
N THR A 159 -4.86 4.90 -2.82
CA THR A 159 -3.52 5.30 -3.26
C THR A 159 -3.47 6.77 -3.65
N THR A 160 -4.47 7.29 -4.37
CA THR A 160 -4.53 8.72 -4.68
C THR A 160 -4.65 9.55 -3.40
N LEU A 161 -5.52 9.17 -2.46
CA LEU A 161 -5.67 9.87 -1.17
C LEU A 161 -4.36 9.92 -0.37
N GLU A 162 -3.61 8.82 -0.35
CA GLU A 162 -2.29 8.74 0.31
C GLU A 162 -1.22 9.56 -0.41
N TRP A 163 -1.35 9.70 -1.72
CA TRP A 163 -0.43 10.45 -2.56
C TRP A 163 -0.73 11.96 -2.57
N LEU A 164 -1.90 12.40 -2.10
CA LEU A 164 -2.27 13.83 -2.10
C LEU A 164 -1.27 14.75 -1.41
N PRO A 165 -0.70 14.42 -0.24
CA PRO A 165 0.29 15.29 0.39
C PRO A 165 1.48 15.56 -0.54
N ALA A 166 1.92 14.56 -1.32
CA ALA A 166 3.01 14.73 -2.29
C ALA A 166 2.61 15.66 -3.44
N LEU A 167 1.34 15.64 -3.85
CA LEU A 167 0.78 16.51 -4.89
C LEU A 167 0.52 17.95 -4.40
N MET A 168 0.62 18.20 -3.10
CA MET A 168 0.43 19.51 -2.46
C MET A 168 1.75 20.18 -2.04
N VAL A 169 2.90 19.52 -2.25
CA VAL A 169 4.20 20.10 -1.90
C VAL A 169 4.59 21.18 -2.91
N GLU A 170 4.56 22.44 -2.50
CA GLU A 170 5.07 23.60 -3.25
C GLU A 170 6.58 23.83 -2.98
N ALA A 171 7.43 22.85 -3.31
CA ALA A 171 8.89 23.02 -3.21
C ALA A 171 9.53 22.83 -4.60
N GLY A 172 10.58 23.58 -4.93
CA GLY A 172 11.17 23.70 -6.29
C GLY A 172 11.65 22.44 -7.03
N ASN A 173 11.31 21.23 -6.57
CA ASN A 173 11.54 19.92 -7.20
C ASN A 173 10.28 19.02 -7.11
N ILE A 174 9.10 19.57 -7.38
CA ILE A 174 7.78 18.92 -7.24
C ILE A 174 7.73 17.59 -8.01
N ASP A 175 8.16 17.61 -9.28
CA ASP A 175 8.02 16.48 -10.21
C ASP A 175 8.77 15.22 -9.74
N SER A 176 9.96 15.40 -9.16
CA SER A 176 10.79 14.30 -8.65
C SER A 176 10.19 13.65 -7.40
N TRP A 177 9.64 14.44 -6.48
CA TRP A 177 9.01 13.91 -5.27
C TRP A 177 7.66 13.26 -5.56
N VAL A 178 6.86 13.89 -6.42
CA VAL A 178 5.58 13.35 -6.88
C VAL A 178 5.80 11.97 -7.54
N THR A 179 6.80 11.87 -8.41
CA THR A 179 7.17 10.60 -9.07
C THR A 179 7.69 9.57 -8.08
N LEU A 180 8.66 9.94 -7.22
CA LEU A 180 9.30 9.01 -6.29
C LEU A 180 8.31 8.39 -5.30
N LEU A 181 7.33 9.17 -4.83
CA LEU A 181 6.42 8.75 -3.76
C LEU A 181 5.24 7.89 -4.26
N LEU A 182 4.91 7.93 -5.55
CA LEU A 182 3.83 7.08 -6.10
C LEU A 182 4.16 5.57 -5.98
N PHE A 183 5.40 5.19 -6.27
CA PHE A 183 5.84 3.80 -6.31
C PHE A 183 5.81 3.04 -4.96
N PRO A 184 6.26 3.61 -3.82
CA PRO A 184 6.09 2.95 -2.54
C PRO A 184 4.61 2.77 -2.18
N PHE A 185 3.73 3.76 -2.45
CA PHE A 185 2.29 3.58 -2.20
C PHE A 185 1.71 2.44 -3.04
N LEU A 186 1.97 2.43 -4.36
CA LEU A 186 1.49 1.37 -5.25
C LEU A 186 1.96 -0.03 -4.83
N SER A 187 3.26 -0.17 -4.54
CA SER A 187 3.85 -1.46 -4.19
C SER A 187 3.37 -1.98 -2.83
N VAL A 188 3.27 -1.10 -1.83
CA VAL A 188 2.77 -1.46 -0.50
C VAL A 188 1.28 -1.79 -0.53
N ASN A 189 0.46 -0.98 -1.21
CA ASN A 189 -0.97 -1.24 -1.34
C ASN A 189 -1.25 -2.53 -2.11
N ALA A 190 -0.52 -2.78 -3.20
CA ALA A 190 -0.63 -4.04 -3.93
C ALA A 190 -0.27 -5.24 -3.05
N TYR A 191 0.84 -5.16 -2.30
CA TYR A 191 1.22 -6.19 -1.35
C TYR A 191 0.13 -6.43 -0.29
N GLN A 192 -0.41 -5.36 0.29
CA GLN A 192 -1.40 -5.46 1.37
C GLN A 192 -2.66 -6.16 0.90
N ILE A 193 -3.25 -5.72 -0.22
CA ILE A 193 -4.51 -6.29 -0.69
C ILE A 193 -4.35 -7.73 -1.20
N LEU A 194 -3.22 -8.05 -1.83
CA LEU A 194 -2.96 -9.39 -2.37
C LEU A 194 -2.58 -10.41 -1.30
N VAL A 195 -1.76 -10.01 -0.32
CA VAL A 195 -1.17 -10.94 0.66
C VAL A 195 -2.01 -11.06 1.95
N LEU A 196 -2.93 -10.13 2.21
CA LEU A 196 -3.80 -10.19 3.40
C LEU A 196 -4.49 -11.56 3.60
N PRO A 197 -5.10 -12.22 2.59
CA PRO A 197 -5.76 -13.52 2.79
C PRO A 197 -4.83 -14.61 3.33
N LYS A 198 -3.58 -14.62 2.89
CA LYS A 198 -2.55 -15.58 3.33
C LYS A 198 -2.26 -15.43 4.83
N TYR A 199 -2.15 -14.20 5.31
CA TYR A 199 -1.88 -13.95 6.73
C TYR A 199 -3.11 -14.18 7.61
N ASN A 200 -4.32 -13.93 7.09
CA ASN A 200 -5.56 -14.29 7.79
C ASN A 200 -5.65 -15.80 8.00
N ALA A 201 -5.45 -16.60 6.95
CA ALA A 201 -5.47 -18.07 7.06
C ALA A 201 -4.45 -18.61 8.07
N LYS A 202 -3.19 -18.12 8.02
CA LYS A 202 -2.16 -18.50 9.00
C LYS A 202 -2.54 -18.15 10.44
N SER A 203 -3.21 -17.01 10.63
CA SER A 203 -3.68 -16.63 11.96
C SER A 203 -4.81 -17.50 12.48
N ASP A 204 -5.67 -18.01 11.62
CA ASP A 204 -6.72 -18.94 12.03
C ASP A 204 -6.13 -20.30 12.42
N GLU A 205 -5.14 -20.81 11.67
CA GLU A 205 -4.38 -22.00 12.05
C GLU A 205 -3.64 -21.83 13.39
N ASP A 206 -2.99 -20.68 13.61
CA ASP A 206 -2.28 -20.38 14.86
C ASP A 206 -3.24 -20.34 16.06
N ARG A 207 -4.48 -19.85 15.87
CA ARG A 207 -5.52 -19.84 16.91
C ARG A 207 -6.00 -21.25 17.25
N GLN A 208 -6.26 -22.08 16.24
CA GLN A 208 -6.65 -23.49 16.45
C GLN A 208 -5.60 -24.25 17.25
N LYS A 209 -4.32 -24.15 16.86
CA LYS A 209 -3.20 -24.77 17.58
C LYS A 209 -3.08 -24.27 19.02
N LEU A 210 -3.38 -23.00 19.29
CA LEU A 210 -3.39 -22.45 20.64
C LEU A 210 -4.52 -23.05 21.49
N GLU A 211 -5.71 -23.17 20.91
CA GLU A 211 -6.89 -23.75 21.56
C GLU A 211 -6.67 -25.24 21.88
N GLU A 212 -6.11 -26.02 20.95
CA GLU A 212 -5.71 -27.41 21.17
C GLU A 212 -4.69 -27.55 22.31
N ARG A 213 -3.65 -26.70 22.32
CA ARG A 213 -2.65 -26.70 23.40
C ARG A 213 -3.26 -26.33 24.75
N ARG A 214 -4.25 -25.42 24.78
CA ARG A 214 -4.98 -25.05 25.99
C ARG A 214 -5.88 -26.19 26.47
N ALA A 215 -6.58 -26.87 25.57
CA ALA A 215 -7.40 -28.04 25.90
C ALA A 215 -6.55 -29.19 26.46
N ALA A 216 -5.43 -29.51 25.81
CA ALA A 216 -4.49 -30.53 26.27
C ALA A 216 -3.91 -30.21 27.67
N ARG A 217 -3.55 -28.95 27.93
CA ARG A 217 -3.09 -28.51 29.26
C ARG A 217 -4.17 -28.63 30.33
N LYS A 218 -5.43 -28.31 30.00
CA LYS A 218 -6.56 -28.47 30.93
C LYS A 218 -6.85 -29.94 31.23
N ALA A 219 -6.79 -30.81 30.22
CA ALA A 219 -6.97 -32.25 30.39
C ALA A 219 -5.86 -32.87 31.27
N ALA A 220 -4.60 -32.44 31.08
CA ALA A 220 -3.47 -32.89 31.90
C ALA A 220 -3.49 -32.35 33.34
N ALA A 221 -4.19 -31.24 33.59
CA ALA A 221 -4.30 -30.61 34.91
C ALA A 221 -5.51 -31.11 35.73
N GLN A 222 -6.42 -31.92 35.15
CA GLN A 222 -7.50 -32.53 35.92
C GLN A 222 -6.95 -33.69 36.75
N PRO A 223 -7.06 -33.67 38.10
CA PRO A 223 -6.58 -34.76 38.93
C PRO A 223 -7.40 -36.02 38.63
N ALA A 224 -6.73 -37.16 38.48
CA ALA A 224 -7.37 -38.46 38.34
C ALA A 224 -8.38 -38.65 39.48
N VAL A 225 -9.67 -38.56 39.16
CA VAL A 225 -10.75 -38.84 40.11
C VAL A 225 -10.56 -40.27 40.58
N LYS A 226 -10.03 -40.44 41.80
CA LYS A 226 -9.96 -41.75 42.46
C LYS A 226 -11.39 -42.27 42.59
N LYS A 227 -11.75 -43.24 41.75
CA LYS A 227 -12.93 -44.07 41.98
C LYS A 227 -12.70 -44.79 43.33
N ARG A 228 -13.51 -44.43 44.32
CA ARG A 228 -13.67 -45.22 45.56
C ARG A 228 -14.59 -46.39 45.29
#